data_AF-A0A0Q8XDJ0-F1
#
_entry.id   AF-A0A0Q8XDJ0-F1
#
_cell.length_a   1.000
_cell.length_b   1.000
_cell.length_c   1.000
_cell.angle_alpha   90.00
_cell.angle_beta   90.00
_cell.angle_gamma   90.00
#
_symmetry.space_group_name_H-M   'P 1'
#
loop_
_entity.id
_entity.type
_entity.pdbx_description
1 polymer ?
#
loop_
_entity_poly.entity_id
_entity_poly.type
_entity_poly.pdbx_seq_one_letter_code
_entity_poly.pdbx_strand_id
1 'polypeptide(L)'
;MRTNPCAKDTDRDGLTDRQEVVGVRINQRVQRYKRDGGWYTITTRRSNPLKKDTDGDGLTDKQEVTGSANRRFKMHRTDPTVADTDWGGIRDGREIRVRRTDPTRI
;
A
#
# COMPACT_ATOMS: atom_id res chain seq x y z
N MET A 1 26.70 10.41 -7.78
CA MET A 1 26.40 8.97 -7.67
C MET A 1 25.39 8.61 -8.75
N ARG A 2 25.77 7.79 -9.73
CA ARG A 2 24.88 7.31 -10.80
C ARG A 2 24.34 5.95 -10.37
N THR A 3 23.09 5.89 -9.92
CA THR A 3 22.44 4.61 -9.66
C THR A 3 22.17 3.92 -10.99
N ASN A 4 22.64 2.68 -11.08
CA ASN A 4 22.50 1.86 -12.28
C ASN A 4 20.99 1.65 -12.55
N PRO A 5 20.46 2.03 -13.73
CA PRO A 5 19.02 2.03 -14.02
C PRO A 5 18.39 0.63 -14.21
N CYS A 6 19.14 -0.46 -13.95
CA CYS A 6 18.65 -1.84 -13.94
C CYS A 6 18.81 -2.44 -12.54
N ALA A 7 17.70 -2.61 -11.83
CA ALA A 7 17.58 -3.51 -10.67
C ALA A 7 18.42 -3.19 -9.43
N LYS A 8 18.32 -1.98 -8.87
CA LYS A 8 18.52 -1.80 -7.43
C LYS A 8 17.15 -1.64 -6.77
N ASP A 9 16.82 -2.62 -5.95
CA ASP A 9 15.75 -2.65 -4.95
C ASP A 9 16.48 -2.34 -3.64
N THR A 10 16.53 -1.05 -3.30
CA THR A 10 17.47 -0.53 -2.29
C THR A 10 17.07 -0.95 -0.88
N ASP A 11 15.78 -1.05 -0.61
CA ASP A 11 15.22 -1.47 0.68
C ASP A 11 14.83 -2.97 0.74
N ARG A 12 14.94 -3.68 -0.39
CA ARG A 12 14.72 -5.13 -0.52
C ARG A 12 13.29 -5.53 -0.18
N ASP A 13 12.33 -4.68 -0.52
CA ASP A 13 10.90 -4.95 -0.39
C ASP A 13 10.37 -5.76 -1.59
N GLY A 14 11.13 -5.79 -2.69
CA GLY A 14 10.84 -6.51 -3.92
C GLY A 14 10.12 -5.69 -4.99
N LEU A 15 10.00 -4.37 -4.81
CA LEU A 15 9.84 -3.34 -5.84
C LEU A 15 11.22 -2.80 -6.19
N THR A 16 11.38 -2.33 -7.42
CA THR A 16 12.62 -1.64 -7.83
C THR A 16 12.53 -0.16 -7.49
N ASP A 17 13.66 0.49 -7.16
CA ASP A 17 13.68 1.92 -6.84
C ASP A 17 12.97 2.77 -7.92
N ARG A 18 13.10 2.35 -9.19
CA ARG A 18 12.43 3.00 -10.31
C ARG A 18 10.91 2.88 -10.22
N GLN A 19 10.36 1.72 -9.87
CA GLN A 19 8.91 1.52 -9.74
C GLN A 19 8.34 2.39 -8.63
N GLU A 20 9.06 2.52 -7.54
CA GLU A 20 8.64 3.31 -6.38
C GLU A 20 8.67 4.81 -6.67
N VAL A 21 9.75 5.30 -7.30
CA VAL A 21 9.90 6.71 -7.68
C VAL A 21 8.95 7.13 -8.82
N VAL A 22 8.79 6.27 -9.84
CA VAL A 22 7.83 6.52 -10.95
C VAL A 22 6.39 6.40 -10.47
N GLY A 23 6.17 5.48 -9.54
CA GLY A 23 4.87 5.14 -8.97
C GLY A 23 4.26 3.90 -9.61
N VAL A 24 3.60 3.11 -8.77
CA VAL A 24 2.92 1.87 -9.14
C VAL A 24 1.42 2.13 -9.26
N ARG A 25 0.81 1.59 -10.32
CA ARG A 25 -0.63 1.73 -10.57
C ARG A 25 -1.41 0.61 -9.88
N ILE A 26 -2.21 0.98 -8.88
CA ILE A 26 -2.92 0.06 -7.98
C ILE A 26 -4.35 -0.17 -8.47
N ASN A 27 -5.05 0.87 -8.94
CA ASN A 27 -6.45 0.83 -9.42
C ASN A 27 -7.41 0.08 -8.47
N GLN A 28 -7.33 0.33 -7.17
CA GLN A 28 -8.22 -0.29 -6.19
C GLN A 28 -9.30 0.69 -5.73
N ARG A 29 -10.56 0.26 -5.71
CA ARG A 29 -11.64 1.01 -5.06
C ARG A 29 -11.66 0.70 -3.57
N VAL A 30 -11.72 1.76 -2.77
CA VAL A 30 -11.69 1.79 -1.31
C VAL A 30 -12.90 2.59 -0.85
N GLN A 31 -13.56 2.15 0.21
CA GLN A 31 -14.64 2.88 0.86
C GLN A 31 -14.08 3.62 2.07
N ARG A 32 -13.79 4.91 1.92
CA ARG A 32 -13.23 5.71 3.01
C ARG A 32 -14.29 6.19 4.00
N TYR A 33 -13.94 6.26 5.28
CA TYR A 33 -14.74 6.91 6.29
C TYR A 33 -14.82 8.42 6.01
N LYS A 34 -15.98 8.86 5.51
CA LYS A 34 -16.40 10.26 5.39
C LYS A 34 -17.85 10.37 5.81
N ARG A 35 -18.25 11.56 6.26
CA ARG A 35 -19.65 11.93 6.54
C ARG A 35 -20.62 11.61 5.39
N ASP A 36 -20.14 11.55 4.14
CA ASP A 36 -20.97 11.32 2.94
C ASP A 36 -20.71 9.98 2.21
N GLY A 37 -20.01 9.02 2.83
CA GLY A 37 -19.87 7.66 2.27
C GLY A 37 -19.14 7.58 0.91
N GLY A 38 -18.10 8.40 0.72
CA GLY A 38 -17.41 8.54 -0.56
C GLY A 38 -16.49 7.38 -0.91
N TRP A 39 -16.68 6.79 -2.09
CA TRP A 39 -15.72 5.87 -2.70
C TRP A 39 -14.46 6.62 -3.12
N TYR A 40 -13.31 6.04 -2.81
CA TYR A 40 -11.99 6.49 -3.22
C TYR A 40 -11.36 5.45 -4.15
N THR A 41 -10.70 5.88 -5.22
CA THR A 41 -9.93 4.96 -6.07
C THR A 41 -8.44 5.26 -5.91
N ILE A 42 -7.69 4.30 -5.39
CA ILE A 42 -6.24 4.37 -5.37
C ILE A 42 -5.76 4.22 -6.81
N THR A 43 -5.16 5.28 -7.35
CA THR A 43 -4.65 5.30 -8.73
C THR A 43 -3.18 4.91 -8.74
N THR A 44 -2.29 5.89 -8.88
CA THR A 44 -0.84 5.69 -8.88
C THR A 44 -0.25 6.21 -7.59
N ARG A 45 0.55 5.38 -6.91
CA ARG A 45 1.22 5.71 -5.66
C ARG A 45 2.71 5.55 -5.77
N ARG A 46 3.43 6.49 -5.14
CA ARG A 46 4.89 6.53 -5.10
C ARG A 46 5.31 6.23 -3.68
N SER A 47 5.99 5.11 -3.49
CA SER A 47 6.60 4.73 -2.22
C SER A 47 8.04 5.26 -2.14
N ASN A 48 8.66 5.06 -0.99
CA ASN A 48 10.02 5.47 -0.71
C ASN A 48 10.99 4.30 -0.90
N PRO A 49 11.88 4.35 -1.90
CA PRO A 49 12.78 3.23 -2.21
C PRO A 49 13.86 2.94 -1.17
N LEU A 50 13.93 3.78 -0.13
CA LEU A 50 14.83 3.57 1.01
C LEU A 50 14.12 2.91 2.20
N LYS A 51 12.82 2.63 2.10
CA LYS A 51 11.98 2.15 3.19
C LYS A 51 11.03 1.07 2.72
N LYS A 52 11.28 -0.13 3.22
CA LYS A 52 10.47 -1.31 2.95
C LYS A 52 8.97 -1.15 3.20
N ASP A 53 8.63 -0.27 4.13
CA ASP A 53 7.29 0.09 4.59
C ASP A 53 7.27 1.62 4.65
N THR A 54 6.70 2.26 3.64
CA THR A 54 6.82 3.70 3.45
C THR A 54 6.02 4.49 4.50
N ASP A 55 4.85 3.99 4.90
CA ASP A 55 3.95 4.67 5.82
C ASP A 55 3.96 4.12 7.27
N GLY A 56 4.68 3.02 7.51
CA GLY A 56 4.96 2.49 8.84
C GLY A 56 3.79 1.73 9.46
N ASP A 57 2.93 1.13 8.64
CA ASP A 57 1.77 0.36 9.07
C ASP A 57 2.08 -1.14 9.33
N GLY A 58 3.28 -1.54 8.91
CA GLY A 58 3.89 -2.85 9.03
C GLY A 58 3.58 -3.81 7.89
N LEU A 59 2.99 -3.37 6.79
CA LEU A 59 3.00 -4.01 5.48
C LEU A 59 4.16 -3.44 4.67
N THR A 60 4.73 -4.23 3.77
CA THR A 60 5.73 -3.68 2.85
C THR A 60 5.06 -3.04 1.64
N ASP A 61 5.70 -2.06 1.01
CA ASP A 61 5.09 -1.34 -0.14
C ASP A 61 4.67 -2.34 -1.23
N LYS A 62 5.49 -3.36 -1.49
CA LYS A 62 5.14 -4.51 -2.35
C LYS A 62 3.88 -5.25 -1.92
N GLN A 63 3.73 -5.54 -0.62
CA GLN A 63 2.58 -6.29 -0.10
C GLN A 63 1.28 -5.52 -0.33
N GLU A 64 1.34 -4.21 -0.21
CA GLU A 64 0.22 -3.30 -0.40
C GLU A 64 -0.17 -3.18 -1.87
N VAL A 65 0.79 -2.88 -2.76
CA VAL A 65 0.52 -2.75 -4.21
C VAL A 65 0.07 -4.06 -4.84
N THR A 66 0.49 -5.22 -4.30
CA THR A 66 0.07 -6.53 -4.79
C THR A 66 -1.19 -7.06 -4.10
N GLY A 67 -1.53 -6.54 -2.92
CA GLY A 67 -2.56 -7.11 -2.04
C GLY A 67 -2.20 -8.50 -1.50
N SER A 68 -0.92 -8.90 -1.57
CA SER A 68 -0.48 -10.25 -1.19
C SER A 68 -0.61 -10.53 0.31
N ALA A 69 -0.58 -9.49 1.15
CA ALA A 69 -0.94 -9.60 2.56
C ALA A 69 -2.44 -9.80 2.76
N ASN A 70 -3.27 -9.30 1.85
CA ASN A 70 -4.72 -9.26 1.97
C ASN A 70 -5.45 -10.41 1.25
N ARG A 71 -4.91 -11.63 1.31
CA ARG A 71 -5.48 -12.80 0.62
C ARG A 71 -6.91 -13.12 1.02
N ARG A 72 -7.29 -12.77 2.26
CA ARG A 72 -8.63 -13.01 2.78
C ARG A 72 -9.69 -12.16 2.07
N PHE A 73 -9.35 -10.92 1.71
CA PHE A 73 -10.25 -9.99 1.05
C PHE A 73 -9.86 -9.83 -0.42
N LYS A 74 -9.77 -10.96 -1.15
CA LYS A 74 -9.53 -11.01 -2.59
C LYS A 74 -8.26 -10.28 -3.06
N MET A 75 -7.23 -10.23 -2.22
CA MET A 75 -6.00 -9.48 -2.49
C MET A 75 -6.29 -8.00 -2.80
N HIS A 76 -7.27 -7.41 -2.10
CA HIS A 76 -7.48 -5.97 -2.17
C HIS A 76 -6.19 -5.25 -1.76
N ARG A 77 -5.79 -4.33 -2.61
CA ARG A 77 -4.56 -3.57 -2.47
C ARG A 77 -4.79 -2.39 -1.53
N THR A 78 -3.76 -1.99 -0.82
CA THR A 78 -3.79 -0.82 0.06
C THR A 78 -2.92 0.28 -0.52
N ASP A 79 -2.97 1.46 0.08
CA ASP A 79 -2.23 2.63 -0.35
C ASP A 79 -0.90 2.70 0.42
N PRO A 80 0.27 2.43 -0.22
CA PRO A 80 1.56 2.35 0.47
C PRO A 80 2.10 3.69 1.01
N THR A 81 1.28 4.72 0.95
CA THR A 81 1.61 6.06 1.47
C THR A 81 0.66 6.50 2.57
N VAL A 82 -0.30 5.65 2.93
CA VAL A 82 -1.37 5.95 3.86
C VAL A 82 -1.61 4.73 4.75
N ALA A 83 -1.07 4.79 5.97
CA ALA A 83 -1.06 3.67 6.91
C ALA A 83 -2.44 3.12 7.31
N ASP A 84 -3.51 3.84 6.99
CA ASP A 84 -4.91 3.48 7.17
C ASP A 84 -5.60 3.88 5.85
N THR A 85 -5.78 2.93 4.95
CA THR A 85 -6.21 3.20 3.57
C THR A 85 -7.65 3.69 3.51
N ASP A 86 -8.50 3.18 4.41
CA ASP A 86 -9.93 3.47 4.47
C ASP A 86 -10.32 4.53 5.51
N TRP A 87 -9.37 5.02 6.30
CA TRP A 87 -9.58 6.03 7.36
C TRP A 87 -10.54 5.54 8.46
N GLY A 88 -10.64 4.23 8.67
CA GLY A 88 -11.45 3.62 9.72
C GLY A 88 -10.86 3.76 11.13
N GLY A 89 -9.65 4.29 11.26
CA GLY A 89 -8.93 4.49 12.52
C GLY A 89 -8.07 3.29 12.94
N ILE A 90 -7.90 2.31 12.05
CA ILE A 90 -7.03 1.15 12.25
C ILE A 90 -6.10 1.06 11.07
N ARG A 91 -4.82 0.81 11.33
CA ARG A 91 -3.83 0.66 10.27
C ARG A 91 -4.02 -0.61 9.45
N ASP A 92 -3.76 -0.57 8.14
CA ASP A 92 -4.07 -1.68 7.24
C ASP A 92 -3.38 -2.97 7.67
N GLY A 93 -2.10 -2.88 8.03
CA GLY A 93 -1.31 -3.99 8.53
C GLY A 93 -1.86 -4.59 9.82
N ARG A 94 -2.49 -3.79 10.69
CA ARG A 94 -3.17 -4.29 11.91
C ARG A 94 -4.53 -4.88 11.56
N GLU A 95 -5.23 -4.32 10.58
CA GLU A 95 -6.49 -4.85 10.09
C GLU A 95 -6.33 -6.23 9.50
N ILE A 96 -5.35 -6.45 8.64
CA ILE A 96 -5.08 -7.76 8.03
C ILE A 96 -4.64 -8.78 9.09
N ARG A 97 -3.67 -8.42 9.94
CA ARG A 97 -3.00 -9.39 10.83
C ARG A 97 -3.77 -9.69 12.12
N VAL A 98 -4.40 -8.68 12.71
CA VAL A 98 -4.99 -8.78 14.05
C VAL A 98 -6.51 -8.79 14.00
N ARG A 99 -7.11 -7.74 13.44
CA ARG A 99 -8.57 -7.57 13.40
C ARG A 99 -9.22 -8.48 12.38
N ARG A 100 -8.45 -8.89 11.38
CA ARG A 100 -8.89 -9.79 10.31
C ARG A 100 -10.04 -9.15 9.50
N THR A 101 -10.01 -7.82 9.36
CA THR A 101 -10.95 -6.93 8.64
C THR A 101 -10.39 -6.50 7.28
N ASP A 102 -11.25 -5.96 6.40
CA ASP A 102 -10.86 -5.52 5.07
C ASP A 102 -10.32 -4.08 5.14
N PRO A 103 -9.02 -3.83 4.94
CA PRO A 103 -8.40 -2.50 5.05
C PRO A 103 -8.83 -1.50 3.98
N THR A 104 -9.70 -1.94 3.07
CA THR A 104 -10.23 -1.09 2.01
C THR A 104 -11.67 -0.65 2.26
N ARG A 105 -12.27 -1.00 3.41
CA ARG A 105 -13.61 -0.56 3.80
C ARG A 105 -13.82 -0.65 5.31
N ILE A 106 -14.56 0.33 5.82
CA ILE A 106 -15.13 0.30 7.18
C ILE A 106 -16.29 -0.68 7.35
#